data_AF-A0A1H2DPM6-F1
#
_entry.id   AF-A0A1H2DPM6-F1
#
_cell.length_a   1.000
_cell.length_b   1.000
_cell.length_c   1.000
_cell.angle_alpha   90.00
_cell.angle_beta   90.00
_cell.angle_gamma   90.00
#
_symmetry.space_group_name_H-M   'P 1'
#
loop_
_entity.id
_entity.type
_entity.pdbx_description
1 polymer ?
#
loop_
_entity_poly.entity_id
_entity_poly.type
_entity_poly.pdbx_seq_one_letter_code
_entity_poly.pdbx_strand_id
1 'polypeptide(L)'
;MQPQRVVTFADHAVSDGGLYEQCGFIKDGELRPDYTYYFRGERVHKFLFRLKRFRNDPNLLWDESWTEQQAAAENKIPRIWDYGKTRYVLDIPG
;
A
#
# COMPACT_ATOMS: atom_id res chain seq x y z
N MET A 1 2.54 23.54 18.69
CA MET A 1 3.78 22.99 18.08
C MET A 1 3.69 23.26 16.59
N GLN A 2 4.74 23.82 15.99
CA GLN A 2 4.85 23.90 14.54
C GLN A 2 5.46 22.58 14.02
N PRO A 3 5.05 22.09 12.84
CA PRO A 3 5.65 20.90 12.25
C PRO A 3 7.13 21.16 11.96
N GLN A 4 8.00 20.23 12.37
CA GLN A 4 9.45 20.32 12.14
C GLN A 4 9.91 19.58 10.87
N ARG A 5 9.07 18.69 10.34
CA ARG A 5 9.40 17.83 9.20
C ARG A 5 8.17 17.50 8.37
N VAL A 6 8.33 17.55 7.05
CA VAL A 6 7.39 17.02 6.07
C VAL A 6 7.92 15.70 5.55
N VAL A 7 7.06 14.68 5.47
CA VAL A 7 7.37 13.38 4.87
C VAL A 7 6.42 13.16 3.70
N THR A 8 6.96 12.82 2.54
CA THR A 8 6.20 12.54 1.31
C THR A 8 6.78 11.33 0.58
N PHE A 9 6.04 10.81 -0.40
CA PHE A 9 6.42 9.62 -1.14
C PHE A 9 6.23 9.85 -2.64
N ALA A 10 7.24 9.54 -3.45
CA ALA A 10 7.12 9.44 -4.89
C ALA A 10 6.71 8.01 -5.26
N ASP A 11 5.53 7.85 -5.85
CA ASP A 11 5.12 6.55 -6.39
C ASP A 11 5.83 6.29 -7.72
N HIS A 12 6.56 5.17 -7.81
CA HIS A 12 7.35 4.81 -9.00
C HIS A 12 6.49 4.54 -10.24
N ALA A 13 5.17 4.36 -10.09
CA ALA A 13 4.26 4.28 -11.22
C ALA A 13 4.08 5.63 -11.95
N VAL A 14 4.41 6.74 -11.28
CA VAL A 14 4.08 8.10 -11.73
C VAL A 14 5.31 9.00 -11.82
N SER A 15 6.29 8.82 -10.94
CA SER A 15 7.45 9.72 -10.82
C SER A 15 8.70 8.99 -10.34
N ASP A 16 9.86 9.47 -10.79
CA ASP A 16 11.19 9.15 -10.26
C ASP A 16 11.56 10.00 -9.01
N GLY A 17 10.68 10.94 -8.65
CA GLY A 17 10.81 11.85 -7.51
C GLY A 17 11.66 13.09 -7.75
N GLY A 18 12.07 13.38 -9.00
CA GLY A 18 12.87 14.58 -9.31
C GLY A 18 12.20 15.89 -8.91
N LEU A 19 10.86 15.95 -8.91
CA LEU A 19 10.12 17.11 -8.40
C LEU A 19 10.45 17.42 -6.93
N TYR A 20 10.49 16.39 -6.08
CA TYR A 20 10.77 16.57 -4.65
C TYR A 20 12.20 17.03 -4.43
N GLU A 21 13.16 16.46 -5.16
CA GLU A 21 14.56 16.89 -5.13
C GLU A 21 14.71 18.37 -5.49
N GLN A 22 14.04 18.83 -6.55
CA GLN A 22 14.05 20.24 -6.97
C GLN A 22 13.39 21.18 -5.95
N CYS A 23 12.44 20.68 -5.16
CA CYS A 23 11.83 21.42 -4.06
C CYS A 23 12.63 21.37 -2.75
N GLY A 24 13.84 20.81 -2.75
CA GLY A 24 14.72 20.75 -1.57
C GLY A 24 14.44 19.60 -0.61
N PHE A 25 13.59 18.64 -0.99
CA PHE A 25 13.45 17.41 -0.23
C PHE A 25 14.66 16.49 -0.45
N ILE A 26 14.94 15.65 0.54
CA ILE A 26 16.02 14.67 0.54
C ILE A 26 15.42 13.27 0.57
N LYS A 27 15.95 12.35 -0.25
CA LYS A 27 15.60 10.92 -0.16
C LYS A 27 16.10 10.33 1.15
N ASP A 28 15.22 9.72 1.92
CA ASP A 28 15.58 9.08 3.19
C ASP A 28 15.14 7.61 3.30
N GLY A 29 14.47 7.07 2.28
CA GLY A 29 14.04 5.68 2.29
C GLY A 29 13.48 5.19 0.97
N GLU A 30 13.42 3.86 0.85
CA GLU A 30 12.83 3.14 -0.28
C GLU A 30 11.80 2.14 0.25
N LEU A 31 10.60 2.18 -0.32
CA LEU A 31 9.51 1.27 -0.01
C LEU A 31 9.43 0.25 -1.14
N ARG A 32 9.52 -1.03 -0.76
CA ARG A 32 9.29 -2.14 -1.67
C ARG A 32 7.86 -2.07 -2.24
N PRO A 33 7.63 -2.67 -3.42
CA PRO A 33 6.30 -2.85 -3.95
C PRO A 33 5.29 -3.33 -2.91
N ASP A 34 4.14 -2.67 -2.86
CA ASP A 34 2.98 -3.11 -2.11
C ASP A 34 1.88 -3.59 -3.07
N TYR A 35 0.82 -4.19 -2.54
CA TYR A 35 -0.28 -4.70 -3.35
C TYR A 35 -1.66 -4.31 -2.83
N THR A 36 -2.57 -4.23 -3.79
CA THR A 36 -4.02 -4.19 -3.59
C THR A 36 -4.64 -5.49 -4.08
N TYR A 37 -5.88 -5.76 -3.70
CA TYR A 37 -6.66 -6.85 -4.28
C TYR A 37 -7.55 -6.32 -5.39
N TYR A 38 -7.81 -7.12 -6.41
CA TYR A 38 -8.91 -6.89 -7.33
C TYR A 38 -10.12 -7.69 -6.90
N PHE A 39 -11.21 -7.02 -6.58
CA PHE A 39 -12.41 -7.66 -6.06
C PHE A 39 -13.64 -6.95 -6.62
N ARG A 40 -14.55 -7.74 -7.21
CA ARG A 40 -15.85 -7.27 -7.75
C ARG A 40 -15.74 -6.07 -8.71
N GLY A 41 -14.72 -6.05 -9.57
CA GLY A 41 -14.54 -5.01 -10.58
C GLY A 41 -13.65 -3.85 -10.15
N GLU A 42 -13.21 -3.81 -8.88
CA GLU A 42 -12.49 -2.67 -8.32
C GLU A 42 -11.17 -3.08 -7.65
N ARG A 43 -10.23 -2.13 -7.59
CA ARG A 43 -9.04 -2.26 -6.76
C ARG A 43 -9.35 -1.82 -5.34
N VAL A 44 -9.06 -2.68 -4.39
CA VAL A 44 -9.39 -2.49 -2.99
C VAL A 44 -8.19 -2.76 -2.11
N HIS A 45 -8.08 -1.98 -1.03
CA HIS A 45 -6.95 -2.08 -0.11
C HIS A 45 -6.95 -3.45 0.59
N LYS A 46 -5.76 -4.07 0.72
CA LYS A 46 -5.58 -5.41 1.32
C LYS A 46 -6.18 -5.55 2.72
N PHE A 47 -6.28 -4.46 3.49
CA PHE A 47 -6.88 -4.48 4.83
C PHE A 47 -8.38 -4.79 4.85
N LEU A 48 -9.08 -4.67 3.73
CA LEU A 48 -10.48 -5.12 3.65
C LEU A 48 -10.60 -6.66 3.68
N PHE A 49 -9.50 -7.38 3.42
CA PHE A 49 -9.44 -8.84 3.38
C PHE A 49 -8.69 -9.41 4.59
N ARG A 50 -9.00 -8.89 5.78
CA ARG A 50 -8.58 -9.55 7.02
C ARG A 50 -9.38 -10.83 7.25
N LEU A 51 -8.88 -11.78 8.05
CA LEU A 51 -9.56 -13.07 8.31
C LEU A 51 -11.05 -12.92 8.67
N LYS A 52 -11.39 -11.88 9.45
CA LYS A 52 -12.78 -11.56 9.84
C LYS A 52 -13.70 -11.35 8.63
N ARG A 53 -13.20 -10.80 7.52
CA ARG A 53 -13.98 -10.58 6.29
C ARG A 53 -14.39 -11.91 5.68
N PHE A 54 -13.45 -12.83 5.52
CA PHE A 54 -13.72 -14.17 4.97
C PHE A 54 -14.67 -14.97 5.87
N ARG A 55 -14.49 -14.89 7.18
CA ARG A 55 -15.37 -15.53 8.17
C ARG A 55 -16.82 -15.06 8.10
N ASN A 56 -17.02 -13.77 7.86
CA ASN A 56 -18.33 -13.13 8.04
C ASN A 56 -19.07 -12.86 6.72
N ASP A 57 -18.39 -12.91 5.57
CA ASP A 57 -19.05 -12.72 4.27
C ASP A 57 -19.51 -14.08 3.74
N PRO A 58 -20.83 -14.35 3.65
CA PRO A 58 -21.35 -15.63 3.18
C PRO A 58 -21.01 -15.92 1.70
N ASN A 59 -20.52 -14.92 0.96
CA ASN A 59 -20.10 -15.08 -0.43
C ASN A 59 -18.60 -15.40 -0.58
N LEU A 60 -17.88 -15.59 0.53
CA LEU A 60 -16.47 -15.94 0.53
C LEU A 60 -16.28 -17.32 1.14
N LEU A 61 -15.42 -18.11 0.51
CA LEU A 61 -14.92 -19.36 1.08
C LEU A 61 -14.06 -19.05 2.30
N TRP A 62 -14.25 -19.83 3.35
CA TRP A 62 -13.50 -19.70 4.58
C TRP A 62 -13.26 -21.07 5.22
N ASP A 63 -12.04 -21.26 5.72
CA ASP A 63 -11.63 -22.39 6.53
C ASP A 63 -10.77 -21.86 7.69
N GLU A 64 -10.97 -22.40 8.90
CA GLU A 64 -10.27 -21.92 10.10
C GLU A 64 -8.75 -22.07 10.05
N SER A 65 -8.24 -22.99 9.23
CA SER A 65 -6.80 -23.23 9.05
C SER A 65 -6.13 -22.24 8.09
N TRP A 66 -6.89 -21.44 7.35
CA TRP A 66 -6.34 -20.55 6.32
C TRP A 66 -5.78 -19.24 6.89
N THR A 67 -4.63 -18.85 6.36
CA THR A 67 -4.13 -17.47 6.44
C THR A 67 -4.91 -16.54 5.51
N GLU A 68 -4.77 -15.21 5.67
CA GLU A 68 -5.41 -14.22 4.78
C GLU A 68 -4.99 -14.40 3.32
N GLN A 69 -3.73 -14.81 3.11
CA GLN A 69 -3.19 -15.05 1.78
C GLN A 69 -3.82 -16.29 1.14
N GLN A 70 -3.97 -17.38 1.90
CA GLN A 70 -4.64 -18.59 1.42
C GLN A 70 -6.13 -18.31 1.16
N ALA A 71 -6.82 -17.65 2.08
CA ALA A 71 -8.22 -17.30 1.90
C ALA A 71 -8.44 -16.44 0.65
N ALA A 72 -7.58 -15.46 0.38
CA ALA A 72 -7.66 -14.68 -0.86
C ALA A 72 -7.40 -15.53 -2.11
N ALA A 73 -6.43 -16.45 -2.07
CA ALA A 73 -6.11 -17.33 -3.19
C ALA A 73 -7.26 -18.30 -3.52
N GLU A 74 -7.84 -18.96 -2.51
CA GLU A 74 -8.96 -19.88 -2.65
C GLU A 74 -10.22 -19.18 -3.15
N ASN A 75 -10.42 -17.92 -2.76
CA ASN A 75 -11.48 -17.05 -3.28
C ASN A 75 -11.15 -16.41 -4.64
N LYS A 76 -10.02 -16.75 -5.27
CA LYS A 76 -9.57 -16.23 -6.57
C LYS A 76 -9.53 -14.70 -6.60
N ILE A 77 -9.04 -14.08 -5.53
CA ILE A 77 -8.89 -12.63 -5.39
C ILE A 77 -7.44 -12.25 -5.72
N PRO A 78 -7.13 -11.84 -6.96
CA PRO A 78 -5.76 -11.63 -7.38
C PRO A 78 -5.18 -10.36 -6.77
N ARG A 79 -3.85 -10.37 -6.58
CA ARG A 79 -3.08 -9.20 -6.14
C ARG A 79 -2.66 -8.37 -7.34
N ILE A 80 -2.74 -7.05 -7.18
CA ILE A 80 -2.19 -6.07 -8.10
C ILE A 80 -1.09 -5.33 -7.36
N TRP A 81 0.14 -5.54 -7.80
CA TRP A 81 1.33 -4.92 -7.24
C TRP A 81 1.54 -3.52 -7.81
N ASP A 82 1.99 -2.60 -6.97
CA ASP A 82 2.56 -1.33 -7.40
C ASP A 82 4.07 -1.50 -7.70
N TYR A 83 4.74 -0.38 -7.99
CA TYR A 83 6.16 -0.37 -8.36
C TYR A 83 7.07 0.08 -7.20
N GLY A 84 6.55 0.14 -5.97
CA GLY A 84 7.25 0.71 -4.82
C GLY A 84 7.22 2.24 -4.79
N LYS A 85 7.88 2.82 -3.79
CA LYS A 85 7.90 4.27 -3.56
C LYS A 85 9.21 4.74 -2.95
N THR A 86 9.76 5.85 -3.40
CA THR A 86 10.84 6.56 -2.68
C THR A 86 10.21 7.47 -1.62
N ARG A 87 10.73 7.45 -0.40
CA ARG A 87 10.37 8.38 0.67
C ARG A 87 11.31 9.59 0.66
N TYR A 88 10.69 10.77 0.77
CA TYR A 88 11.34 12.07 0.79
C TYR A 88 11.00 12.82 2.07
N VAL A 89 11.96 13.56 2.59
CA VAL A 89 11.80 14.41 3.78
C VAL A 89 12.26 15.83 3.53
N LEU A 90 11.59 16.80 4.15
CA LEU A 90 12.00 18.19 4.20
C LEU A 90 11.94 18.67 5.65
N ASP A 91 13.07 19.13 6.18
CA ASP A 91 13.14 19.73 7.51
C ASP A 91 12.79 21.22 7.43
N ILE A 92 11.90 21.67 8.31
CA ILE A 92 11.44 23.07 8.35
C ILE A 92 12.33 23.83 9.33
N PRO A 93 13.02 24.91 8.90
CA PRO A 93 13.78 25.76 9.81
C PRO A 93 12.87 26.33 10.90
N GLY A 94 13.34 26.28 12.15
CA GLY A 94 12.64 26.85 13.31
C GLY A 94 12.70 28.36 13.40
#